data_AF-A0A9Q0ZAI1-F1
#
_entry.id   AF-A0A9Q0ZAI1-F1
#
_cell.length_a   1.000
_cell.length_b   1.000
_cell.length_c   1.000
_cell.angle_alpha   90.00
_cell.angle_beta   90.00
_cell.angle_gamma   90.00
#
_symmetry.space_group_name_H-M   'P 1'
#
loop_
_entity.id
_entity.type
_entity.pdbx_description
1 polymer ?
#
loop_
_entity_poly.entity_id
_entity_poly.type
_entity_poly.pdbx_seq_one_letter_code
_entity_poly.pdbx_strand_id
1 'polypeptide(L)'
;MASALAFSINHFLNSRALLLPSVSSNSLVISKISTISYLSTKDAAHHMKLKHPSRASAEGIPSELMDEDSKFVPLNEEDSAYGPPALLLLGFEVEEAVRVILFLKELDGEFLQVIFCTEDMIPQLLWEAMNTSQTNLETVKIAKSLPRICFLSGLTGEEMMMFIDAFPETGLEPAVFAALVPNSADKPLEELIEEIMGDHEMLAANNPSSA
;
A
#
# COMPACT_ATOMS: atom_id res chain seq x y z
N MET A 1 -37.22 18.49 -25.95
CA MET A 1 -37.37 17.75 -24.68
C MET A 1 -36.43 18.43 -23.69
N ALA A 2 -37.00 19.15 -22.73
CA ALA A 2 -36.31 20.02 -21.80
C ALA A 2 -36.16 19.32 -20.44
N SER A 3 -35.03 19.58 -19.77
CA SER A 3 -34.82 19.85 -18.33
C SER A 3 -35.54 18.97 -17.29
N ALA A 4 -35.01 18.64 -16.11
CA ALA A 4 -33.77 18.90 -15.41
C ALA A 4 -33.75 18.01 -14.15
N LEU A 5 -32.58 17.97 -13.52
CA LEU A 5 -32.22 17.33 -12.25
C LEU A 5 -33.10 17.77 -11.07
N ALA A 6 -33.29 16.88 -10.10
CA ALA A 6 -33.43 17.25 -8.69
C ALA A 6 -33.01 16.09 -7.77
N PHE A 7 -31.99 16.35 -6.94
CA PHE A 7 -31.61 15.54 -5.79
C PHE A 7 -32.57 15.80 -4.62
N SER A 8 -32.81 14.79 -3.78
CA SER A 8 -33.39 15.00 -2.44
C SER A 8 -32.57 14.24 -1.40
N ILE A 9 -31.92 15.01 -0.53
CA ILE A 9 -31.25 14.58 0.70
C ILE A 9 -32.32 14.39 1.77
N ASN A 10 -32.40 13.20 2.38
CA ASN A 10 -33.21 13.00 3.59
C ASN A 10 -32.31 12.95 4.82
N HIS A 11 -32.39 14.04 5.58
CA HIS A 11 -31.83 14.26 6.90
C HIS A 11 -32.79 13.65 7.93
N PHE A 12 -32.41 12.58 8.64
CA PHE A 12 -33.17 12.09 9.79
C PHE A 12 -32.51 12.54 11.09
N LEU A 13 -33.12 13.56 11.69
CA LEU A 13 -32.91 13.99 13.07
C LEU A 13 -33.60 12.98 13.99
N ASN A 14 -32.92 12.55 15.04
CA ASN A 14 -33.58 11.97 16.21
C ASN A 14 -33.28 12.85 17.43
N SER A 15 -34.34 13.46 17.96
CA SER A 15 -34.33 14.28 19.17
C SER A 15 -34.66 13.41 20.38
N ARG A 16 -33.90 13.54 21.47
CA ARG A 16 -34.41 13.17 22.79
C ARG A 16 -33.90 14.10 23.90
N ALA A 17 -34.83 14.93 24.33
CA ALA A 17 -35.09 15.44 25.69
C ALA A 17 -33.91 15.82 26.61
N LEU A 18 -33.73 17.14 26.74
CA LEU A 18 -33.57 17.95 27.95
C LEU A 18 -33.47 17.21 29.29
N LEU A 19 -32.42 17.51 30.07
CA LEU A 19 -32.49 17.87 31.50
C LEU A 19 -31.18 18.59 31.89
N LEU A 20 -31.29 19.85 32.34
CA LEU A 20 -30.27 20.63 33.05
C LEU A 20 -30.48 20.47 34.58
N PRO A 21 -29.41 20.66 35.38
CA PRO A 21 -29.43 21.83 36.25
C PRO A 21 -28.10 22.60 36.31
N SER A 22 -28.21 23.83 36.80
CA SER A 22 -27.24 24.93 36.77
C SER A 22 -26.13 24.92 37.84
N VAL A 23 -25.12 25.75 37.54
CA VAL A 23 -24.15 26.52 38.37
C VAL A 23 -23.08 25.80 39.20
N SER A 24 -21.81 26.09 38.90
CA SER A 24 -20.99 27.09 39.63
C SER A 24 -19.59 27.22 39.03
N SER A 25 -19.10 28.45 38.88
CA SER A 25 -17.72 28.77 38.47
C SER A 25 -16.74 28.66 39.65
N ASN A 26 -15.56 28.07 39.44
CA ASN A 26 -14.24 28.72 39.59
C ASN A 26 -13.05 27.74 39.78
N SER A 27 -11.91 28.22 39.28
CA SER A 27 -10.52 27.98 39.68
C SER A 27 -9.70 26.88 39.00
N LEU A 28 -8.69 27.36 38.26
CA LEU A 28 -7.41 26.72 37.93
C LEU A 28 -6.79 25.95 39.11
N VAL A 29 -6.32 24.72 38.88
CA VAL A 29 -5.04 24.17 39.39
C VAL A 29 -4.59 23.00 38.47
N ILE A 30 -3.30 23.00 38.16
CA ILE A 30 -2.50 22.00 37.45
C ILE A 30 -2.45 20.65 38.18
N SER A 31 -2.66 19.52 37.48
CA SER A 31 -1.84 18.31 37.67
C SER A 31 -2.15 17.16 36.71
N LYS A 32 -1.05 16.69 36.10
CA LYS A 32 -0.63 15.27 35.96
C LYS A 32 -1.33 14.39 34.91
N ILE A 33 -0.52 14.11 33.88
CA ILE A 33 -0.26 12.79 33.27
C ILE A 33 -1.51 11.91 33.15
N SER A 34 -2.14 11.93 31.98
CA SER A 34 -3.08 10.88 31.59
C SER A 34 -2.34 9.87 30.73
N THR A 35 -2.20 8.68 31.31
CA THR A 35 -1.75 7.44 30.71
C THR A 35 -2.39 7.21 29.34
N ILE A 36 -1.53 6.92 28.37
CA ILE A 36 -1.86 6.44 27.04
C ILE A 36 -2.79 5.24 27.19
N SER A 37 -4.07 5.43 26.85
CA SER A 37 -4.96 4.31 26.56
C SER A 37 -4.64 3.89 25.12
N TYR A 38 -3.79 2.88 24.97
CA TYR A 38 -3.70 2.13 23.73
C TYR A 38 -5.02 1.38 23.61
N LEU A 39 -6.00 2.01 22.96
CA LEU A 39 -7.17 1.28 22.51
C LEU A 39 -6.67 0.45 21.33
N SER A 40 -6.37 -0.82 21.60
CA SER A 40 -6.14 -1.85 20.60
C SER A 40 -7.36 -1.87 19.68
N THR A 41 -7.19 -1.27 18.51
CA THR A 41 -8.11 -1.42 17.39
C THR A 41 -8.06 -2.89 17.02
N LYS A 42 -9.22 -3.54 17.09
CA LYS A 42 -9.43 -4.87 16.55
C LYS A 42 -8.94 -4.88 15.10
N ASP A 43 -7.97 -5.73 14.80
CA ASP A 43 -7.67 -6.15 13.44
C ASP A 43 -8.96 -6.70 12.83
N ALA A 44 -9.64 -5.86 12.05
CA ALA A 44 -10.48 -6.38 11.00
C ALA A 44 -9.49 -6.94 9.98
N ALA A 45 -9.26 -8.25 10.03
CA ALA A 45 -8.50 -8.93 8.98
C ALA A 45 -9.19 -8.62 7.65
N HIS A 46 -8.62 -7.67 6.91
CA HIS A 46 -8.88 -7.52 5.51
C HIS A 46 -8.30 -8.79 4.87
N HIS A 47 -9.11 -9.48 4.09
CA HIS A 47 -8.68 -10.70 3.42
C HIS A 47 -9.06 -10.49 1.97
N MET A 48 -8.04 -10.29 1.15
CA MET A 48 -8.19 -10.32 -0.30
C MET A 48 -8.75 -11.68 -0.73
N LYS A 49 -9.66 -11.71 -1.70
CA LYS A 49 -10.26 -12.96 -2.22
C LYS A 49 -9.84 -13.20 -3.65
N LEU A 50 -9.36 -14.42 -3.92
CA LEU A 50 -9.26 -14.96 -5.27
C LEU A 50 -10.23 -16.12 -5.48
N LYS A 51 -10.84 -16.20 -6.66
CA LYS A 51 -11.39 -17.44 -7.19
C LYS A 51 -10.22 -18.26 -7.75
N HIS A 52 -9.52 -19.02 -6.90
CA HIS A 52 -8.40 -19.88 -7.30
C HIS A 52 -8.66 -20.67 -8.59
N PRO A 53 -7.78 -20.60 -9.59
CA PRO A 53 -7.26 -21.79 -10.23
C PRO A 53 -6.05 -22.25 -9.41
N SER A 54 -6.14 -23.45 -8.85
CA SER A 54 -5.03 -24.09 -8.15
C SER A 54 -3.84 -24.23 -9.11
N ARG A 55 -2.77 -23.46 -8.91
CA ARG A 55 -1.49 -23.72 -9.57
C ARG A 55 -0.64 -24.58 -8.63
N ALA A 56 -0.36 -25.79 -9.07
CA ALA A 56 0.39 -26.79 -8.31
C ALA A 56 1.90 -26.53 -8.38
N SER A 57 2.51 -26.69 -7.20
CA SER A 57 3.87 -27.13 -6.90
C SER A 57 5.04 -26.21 -7.25
N ALA A 58 5.72 -25.81 -6.17
CA ALA A 58 7.08 -25.30 -6.11
C ALA A 58 8.08 -26.28 -6.72
N GLU A 59 9.01 -25.76 -7.52
CA GLU A 59 10.25 -26.43 -7.91
C GLU A 59 11.41 -25.56 -7.43
N GLY A 60 12.40 -26.20 -6.82
CA GLY A 60 13.28 -25.60 -5.80
C GLY A 60 14.27 -24.55 -6.29
N ILE A 61 14.45 -23.54 -5.43
CA ILE A 61 15.60 -22.63 -5.45
C ILE A 61 16.89 -23.41 -5.11
N PRO A 62 17.97 -23.31 -5.91
CA PRO A 62 19.26 -23.90 -5.57
C PRO A 62 19.83 -23.26 -4.29
N SER A 63 20.14 -24.08 -3.27
CA SER A 63 20.70 -23.65 -1.99
C SER A 63 22.21 -23.36 -2.00
N GLU A 64 22.77 -22.93 -3.14
CA GLU A 64 24.18 -22.53 -3.22
C GLU A 64 24.26 -21.10 -3.72
N LEU A 65 24.54 -20.20 -2.77
CA LEU A 65 25.10 -18.84 -2.84
C LEU A 65 24.36 -17.93 -1.83
N MET A 66 24.42 -18.32 -0.55
CA MET A 66 24.24 -17.35 0.54
C MET A 66 25.53 -16.54 0.61
N ASP A 67 25.69 -15.56 -0.28
CA ASP A 67 26.65 -14.50 -0.04
C ASP A 67 26.16 -13.75 1.20
N GLU A 68 27.00 -13.70 2.23
CA GLU A 68 26.71 -13.18 3.58
C GLU A 68 26.32 -11.67 3.57
N ASP A 69 26.43 -11.01 2.41
CA ASP A 69 26.07 -9.60 2.15
C ASP A 69 24.81 -9.44 1.27
N SER A 70 24.09 -10.53 0.95
CA SER A 70 22.84 -10.42 0.18
C SER A 70 21.77 -9.74 1.04
N LYS A 71 21.65 -8.43 0.83
CA LYS A 71 20.64 -7.54 1.43
C LYS A 71 19.21 -7.90 1.01
N PHE A 72 19.09 -8.75 -0.01
CA PHE A 72 17.84 -9.20 -0.59
C PHE A 72 17.14 -10.22 0.32
N VAL A 73 15.98 -9.82 0.84
CA VAL A 73 15.11 -10.70 1.61
C VAL A 73 13.90 -11.03 0.74
N PRO A 74 13.76 -12.28 0.27
CA PRO A 74 12.57 -12.71 -0.46
C PRO A 74 11.32 -12.47 0.40
N LEU A 75 10.22 -12.09 -0.25
CA LEU A 75 8.92 -12.02 0.40
C LEU A 75 8.49 -13.42 0.84
N ASN A 76 7.90 -13.55 2.04
CA ASN A 76 7.41 -14.82 2.55
C ASN A 76 5.93 -14.72 2.91
N GLU A 77 5.16 -15.79 2.69
CA GLU A 77 3.71 -15.81 2.99
C GLU A 77 3.40 -15.60 4.48
N GLU A 78 4.33 -15.95 5.37
CA GLU A 78 4.18 -15.83 6.82
C GLU A 78 4.46 -14.41 7.35
N ASP A 79 4.85 -13.47 6.49
CA ASP A 79 5.16 -12.11 6.89
C ASP A 79 3.89 -11.38 7.38
N SER A 80 3.99 -10.74 8.55
CA SER A 80 2.90 -9.94 9.10
C SER A 80 2.80 -8.59 8.40
N ALA A 81 1.59 -8.04 8.34
CA ALA A 81 1.37 -6.73 7.73
C ALA A 81 2.15 -5.62 8.45
N TYR A 82 2.77 -4.74 7.66
CA TYR A 82 3.51 -3.58 8.16
C TYR A 82 3.24 -2.32 7.31
N GLY A 83 3.07 -1.20 8.01
CA GLY A 83 2.83 0.11 7.42
C GLY A 83 1.37 0.40 7.03
N PRO A 84 1.11 1.56 6.40
CA PRO A 84 -0.23 1.94 5.97
C PRO A 84 -0.70 1.07 4.79
N PRO A 85 -2.00 0.76 4.67
CA PRO A 85 -2.54 0.01 3.53
C PRO A 85 -2.44 0.85 2.24
N ALA A 86 -1.39 0.67 1.47
CA ALA A 86 -1.08 1.48 0.30
C ALA A 86 -0.25 0.74 -0.75
N LEU A 87 -0.38 1.21 -2.00
CA LEU A 87 0.46 0.87 -3.14
C LEU A 87 1.15 2.14 -3.64
N LEU A 88 2.48 2.17 -3.61
CA LEU A 88 3.26 3.24 -4.22
C LEU A 88 3.77 2.78 -5.60
N LEU A 89 3.33 3.48 -6.64
CA LEU A 89 3.58 3.18 -8.04
C LEU A 89 4.67 4.07 -8.62
N LEU A 90 5.79 3.48 -9.05
CA LEU A 90 6.90 4.14 -9.74
C LEU A 90 6.93 3.70 -11.21
N GLY A 91 7.11 4.64 -12.13
CA GLY A 91 7.18 4.33 -13.57
C GLY A 91 5.84 3.93 -14.21
N PHE A 92 4.73 4.11 -13.51
CA PHE A 92 3.37 3.89 -14.01
C PHE A 92 2.75 5.18 -14.57
N GLU A 93 1.90 5.04 -15.59
CA GLU A 93 1.12 6.14 -16.15
C GLU A 93 -0.25 6.31 -15.46
N VAL A 94 -0.84 7.50 -15.58
CA VAL A 94 -2.15 7.83 -14.97
C VAL A 94 -3.23 6.87 -15.46
N GLU A 95 -3.21 6.54 -16.74
CA GLU A 95 -4.15 5.65 -17.41
C GLU A 95 -4.07 4.21 -16.88
N GLU A 96 -2.89 3.80 -16.39
CA GLU A 96 -2.67 2.47 -15.82
C GLU A 96 -3.24 2.34 -14.42
N ALA A 97 -3.28 3.42 -13.63
CA ALA A 97 -3.88 3.38 -12.30
C ALA A 97 -5.36 2.98 -12.34
N VAL A 98 -6.09 3.31 -13.41
CA VAL A 98 -7.47 2.85 -13.58
C VAL A 98 -7.54 1.32 -13.60
N ARG A 99 -6.57 0.66 -14.27
CA ARG A 99 -6.50 -0.81 -14.30
C ARG A 99 -6.08 -1.38 -12.96
N VAL A 100 -5.10 -0.77 -12.29
CA VAL A 100 -4.67 -1.17 -10.93
C VAL A 100 -5.84 -1.07 -9.93
N ILE A 101 -6.62 0.01 -10.00
CA ILE A 101 -7.79 0.19 -9.12
C ILE A 101 -8.87 -0.85 -9.41
N LEU A 102 -9.14 -1.17 -10.68
CA LEU A 102 -10.09 -2.23 -11.04
C LEU A 102 -9.61 -3.61 -10.59
N PHE A 103 -8.31 -3.87 -10.72
CA PHE A 103 -7.68 -5.09 -10.23
C PHE A 103 -7.80 -5.22 -8.72
N LEU A 104 -7.52 -4.15 -7.97
CA LEU A 104 -7.73 -4.11 -6.53
C LEU A 104 -9.17 -4.43 -6.15
N LYS A 105 -10.16 -3.94 -6.91
CA LYS A 105 -11.57 -4.27 -6.68
C LYS A 105 -11.87 -5.75 -6.86
N GLU A 106 -11.26 -6.39 -7.86
CA GLU A 106 -11.43 -7.82 -8.12
C GLU A 106 -10.86 -8.68 -6.98
N LEU A 107 -9.77 -8.21 -6.36
CA LEU A 107 -9.14 -8.86 -5.22
C LEU A 107 -9.78 -8.53 -3.85
N ASP A 108 -10.88 -7.77 -3.79
CA ASP A 108 -11.41 -7.19 -2.55
C ASP A 108 -10.39 -6.29 -1.79
N GLY A 109 -9.44 -5.71 -2.53
CA GLY A 109 -8.32 -4.87 -2.08
C GLY A 109 -8.57 -3.36 -2.06
N GLU A 110 -9.84 -2.91 -2.10
CA GLU A 110 -10.21 -1.48 -2.17
C GLU A 110 -9.74 -0.63 -0.98
N PHE A 111 -9.31 -1.29 0.10
CA PHE A 111 -8.77 -0.64 1.28
C PHE A 111 -7.35 -0.08 1.06
N LEU A 112 -6.66 -0.53 0.00
CA LEU A 112 -5.33 -0.03 -0.36
C LEU A 112 -5.43 1.31 -1.08
N GLN A 113 -4.69 2.31 -0.57
CA GLN A 113 -4.55 3.59 -1.25
C GLN A 113 -3.53 3.48 -2.40
N VAL A 114 -3.93 3.85 -3.62
CA VAL A 114 -3.01 3.97 -4.75
C VAL A 114 -2.35 5.34 -4.73
N ILE A 115 -1.01 5.36 -4.74
CA ILE A 115 -0.17 6.56 -4.69
C ILE A 115 0.80 6.51 -5.87
N PHE A 116 0.89 7.58 -6.65
CA PHE A 116 1.95 7.72 -7.64
C PHE A 116 3.20 8.36 -7.03
N CYS A 117 4.37 7.86 -7.38
CA CYS A 117 5.62 8.52 -7.00
C CYS A 117 5.75 9.87 -7.72
N THR A 118 6.01 10.92 -6.96
CA THR A 118 6.31 12.27 -7.47
C THR A 118 7.79 12.59 -7.29
N GLU A 119 8.30 13.58 -8.03
CA GLU A 119 9.73 13.94 -7.99
C GLU A 119 10.20 14.35 -6.58
N ASP A 120 9.32 14.94 -5.79
CA ASP A 120 9.60 15.35 -4.40
C ASP A 120 9.62 14.19 -3.40
N MET A 121 9.07 13.03 -3.76
CA MET A 121 9.12 11.82 -2.92
C MET A 121 10.43 11.05 -3.06
N ILE A 122 11.15 11.20 -4.18
CA ILE A 122 12.39 10.46 -4.47
C ILE A 122 13.46 10.62 -3.35
N PRO A 123 13.75 11.84 -2.86
CA PRO A 123 14.71 12.01 -1.76
C PRO A 123 14.09 11.74 -0.37
N GLN A 124 12.78 11.47 -0.27
CA GLN A 124 12.10 11.20 1.00
C GLN A 124 12.21 9.73 1.40
N LEU A 125 11.92 9.46 2.67
CA LEU A 125 11.89 8.10 3.19
C LEU A 125 10.70 7.34 2.61
N LEU A 126 10.86 6.03 2.37
CA LEU A 126 9.77 5.18 1.87
C LEU A 126 8.53 5.27 2.78
N TRP A 127 8.74 5.32 4.10
CA TRP A 127 7.65 5.49 5.06
C TRP A 127 6.84 6.77 4.81
N GLU A 128 7.51 7.89 4.53
CA GLU A 128 6.85 9.18 4.30
C GLU A 128 6.06 9.17 2.99
N ALA A 129 6.65 8.61 1.92
CA ALA A 129 5.98 8.44 0.63
C ALA A 129 4.70 7.61 0.76
N MET A 130 4.75 6.50 1.51
CA MET A 130 3.61 5.60 1.75
C MET A 130 2.48 6.21 2.58
N ASN A 131 2.78 7.20 3.42
CA ASN A 131 1.78 7.91 4.21
C ASN A 131 1.17 9.11 3.45
N THR A 132 1.56 9.33 2.20
CA THR A 132 1.06 10.47 1.43
C THR A 132 -0.34 10.20 0.89
N SER A 133 -1.24 11.17 1.08
CA SER A 133 -2.57 11.14 0.47
C SER A 133 -2.65 11.98 -0.79
N GLN A 134 -3.02 11.36 -1.90
CA GLN A 134 -3.25 12.05 -3.19
C GLN A 134 -4.76 12.15 -3.44
N THR A 135 -5.30 13.37 -3.47
CA THR A 135 -6.75 13.60 -3.63
C THR A 135 -7.25 13.39 -5.05
N ASN A 136 -6.40 13.58 -6.06
CA ASN A 136 -6.74 13.37 -7.47
C ASN A 136 -5.50 12.91 -8.26
N LEU A 137 -5.50 11.63 -8.65
CA LEU A 137 -4.41 10.97 -9.37
C LEU A 137 -4.12 11.57 -10.75
N GLU A 138 -5.10 12.17 -11.43
CA GLU A 138 -4.93 12.77 -12.76
C GLU A 138 -4.13 14.08 -12.72
N THR A 139 -4.11 14.74 -11.56
CA THR A 139 -3.44 16.05 -11.38
C THR A 139 -2.06 15.94 -10.74
N VAL A 140 -1.67 14.73 -10.33
CA VAL A 140 -0.39 14.48 -9.67
C VAL A 140 0.75 14.65 -10.68
N LYS A 141 1.81 15.35 -10.25
CA LYS A 141 3.04 15.48 -11.04
C LYS A 141 3.90 14.23 -10.84
N ILE A 142 3.52 13.16 -11.53
CA ILE A 142 4.22 11.88 -11.47
C ILE A 142 5.66 12.07 -11.95
N ALA A 143 6.60 11.49 -11.20
CA ALA A 143 8.00 11.44 -11.57
C ALA A 143 8.19 10.68 -12.88
N LYS A 144 9.09 11.14 -13.73
CA LYS A 144 9.33 10.53 -15.05
C LYS A 144 10.63 9.74 -15.05
N SER A 145 10.73 8.78 -15.98
CA SER A 145 11.95 8.00 -16.21
C SER A 145 12.39 7.16 -14.99
N LEU A 146 11.44 6.75 -14.15
CA LEU A 146 11.68 5.80 -13.07
C LEU A 146 11.46 4.36 -13.59
N PRO A 147 12.17 3.36 -13.02
CA PRO A 147 11.86 1.96 -13.28
C PRO A 147 10.45 1.61 -12.78
N ARG A 148 9.86 0.56 -13.37
CA ARG A 148 8.54 0.06 -12.97
C ARG A 148 8.64 -0.74 -11.67
N ILE A 149 8.40 -0.07 -10.56
CA ILE A 149 8.40 -0.66 -9.22
C ILE A 149 7.05 -0.40 -8.56
N CYS A 150 6.48 -1.43 -7.95
CA CYS A 150 5.30 -1.33 -7.11
C CYS A 150 5.67 -1.73 -5.69
N PHE A 151 5.64 -0.76 -4.78
CA PHE A 151 5.83 -1.04 -3.36
C PHE A 151 4.48 -1.38 -2.71
N LEU A 152 4.45 -2.46 -1.93
CA LEU A 152 3.29 -2.98 -1.22
C LEU A 152 3.40 -2.65 0.27
N SER A 153 2.35 -2.10 0.87
CA SER A 153 2.31 -1.83 2.32
C SER A 153 0.95 -2.16 2.93
N GLY A 154 0.96 -2.56 4.21
CA GLY A 154 -0.25 -2.89 4.97
C GLY A 154 -0.92 -4.20 4.54
N LEU A 155 -0.21 -5.08 3.83
CA LEU A 155 -0.64 -6.41 3.43
C LEU A 155 0.14 -7.49 4.18
N THR A 156 -0.47 -8.64 4.43
CA THR A 156 0.29 -9.83 4.87
C THR A 156 1.12 -10.40 3.71
N GLY A 157 2.09 -11.26 4.03
CA GLY A 157 2.86 -11.99 3.04
C GLY A 157 1.99 -12.77 2.05
N GLU A 158 0.98 -13.48 2.57
CA GLU A 158 -0.03 -14.19 1.76
C GLU A 158 -0.74 -13.23 0.79
N GLU A 159 -1.22 -12.08 1.27
CA GLU A 159 -1.89 -11.09 0.43
C GLU A 159 -0.96 -10.47 -0.62
N MET A 160 0.29 -10.19 -0.25
CA MET A 160 1.31 -9.72 -1.19
C MET A 160 1.57 -10.73 -2.29
N MET A 161 1.74 -12.01 -1.96
CA MET A 161 1.94 -13.07 -2.95
C MET A 161 0.73 -13.20 -3.87
N MET A 162 -0.49 -13.18 -3.31
CA MET A 162 -1.71 -13.21 -4.13
C MET A 162 -1.80 -12.02 -5.09
N PHE A 163 -1.46 -10.81 -4.63
CA PHE A 163 -1.43 -9.62 -5.47
C PHE A 163 -0.42 -9.79 -6.62
N ILE A 164 0.79 -10.25 -6.33
CA ILE A 164 1.87 -10.44 -7.30
C ILE A 164 1.50 -11.50 -8.33
N ASP A 165 0.97 -12.64 -7.89
CA ASP A 165 0.60 -13.76 -8.77
C ASP A 165 -0.54 -13.40 -9.73
N ALA A 166 -1.50 -12.58 -9.27
CA ALA A 166 -2.64 -12.15 -10.07
C ALA A 166 -2.34 -10.89 -10.93
N PHE A 167 -1.26 -10.16 -10.65
CA PHE A 167 -0.93 -8.92 -11.37
C PHE A 167 -0.82 -9.08 -12.91
N PRO A 168 -0.29 -10.18 -13.47
CA PRO A 168 -0.25 -10.39 -14.93
C PRO A 168 -1.64 -10.35 -15.60
N GLU A 169 -2.71 -10.65 -14.87
CA GLU A 169 -4.09 -10.64 -15.39
C GLU A 169 -4.57 -9.23 -15.74
N THR A 170 -3.92 -8.18 -15.20
CA THR A 170 -4.19 -6.78 -15.53
C THR A 170 -3.84 -6.41 -16.98
N GLY A 171 -2.98 -7.20 -17.63
CA GLY A 171 -2.41 -6.88 -18.94
C GLY A 171 -1.55 -5.61 -18.95
N LEU A 172 -1.08 -5.16 -17.79
CA LEU A 172 -0.09 -4.09 -17.64
C LEU A 172 1.32 -4.63 -17.93
N GLU A 173 2.25 -3.73 -18.20
CA GLU A 173 3.66 -4.10 -18.27
C GLU A 173 4.14 -4.64 -16.91
N PRO A 174 5.04 -5.66 -16.90
CA PRO A 174 5.60 -6.21 -15.68
C PRO A 174 6.21 -5.13 -14.78
N ALA A 175 6.16 -5.36 -13.48
CA ALA A 175 6.73 -4.49 -12.47
C ALA A 175 7.56 -5.33 -11.48
N VAL A 176 8.59 -4.69 -10.90
CA VAL A 176 9.29 -5.24 -9.75
C VAL A 176 8.49 -4.93 -8.50
N PHE A 177 8.28 -5.92 -7.64
CA PHE A 177 7.52 -5.77 -6.41
C PHE A 177 8.44 -5.74 -5.20
N ALA A 178 8.16 -4.85 -4.26
CA ALA A 178 8.88 -4.75 -3.01
C ALA A 178 7.93 -4.43 -1.86
N ALA A 179 8.22 -4.92 -0.66
CA ALA A 179 7.41 -4.61 0.52
C ALA A 179 8.00 -3.42 1.31
N LEU A 180 7.11 -2.60 1.87
CA LEU A 180 7.50 -1.75 2.99
C LEU A 180 7.69 -2.66 4.21
N VAL A 181 8.93 -2.69 4.72
CA VAL A 181 9.30 -3.44 5.92
C VAL A 181 10.09 -2.52 6.87
N PRO A 182 10.22 -2.85 8.17
CA PRO A 182 10.95 -2.00 9.11
C PRO A 182 12.36 -1.62 8.66
N ASN A 183 13.05 -2.52 7.95
CA ASN A 183 14.41 -2.29 7.45
C ASN A 183 14.49 -1.30 6.26
N SER A 184 13.41 -1.13 5.49
CA SER A 184 13.36 -0.23 4.34
C SER A 184 12.62 1.08 4.64
N ALA A 185 11.83 1.12 5.72
CA ALA A 185 10.99 2.27 6.07
C ALA A 185 11.74 3.60 6.17
N ASP A 186 12.93 3.58 6.79
CA ASP A 186 13.74 4.76 7.05
C ASP A 186 14.80 5.04 5.97
N LYS A 187 14.70 4.39 4.81
CA LYS A 187 15.61 4.63 3.68
C LYS A 187 15.00 5.58 2.66
N PRO A 188 15.81 6.44 2.03
CA PRO A 188 15.39 7.23 0.88
C PRO A 188 14.89 6.35 -0.26
N LEU A 189 13.87 6.81 -0.98
CA LEU A 189 13.32 6.07 -2.13
C LEU A 189 14.35 5.89 -3.24
N GLU A 190 15.22 6.88 -3.48
CA GLU A 190 16.33 6.78 -4.43
C GLU A 190 17.28 5.60 -4.15
N GLU A 191 17.66 5.38 -2.89
CA GLU A 191 18.52 4.26 -2.49
C GLU A 191 17.81 2.93 -2.76
N LEU A 192 16.53 2.84 -2.41
CA LEU A 192 15.73 1.63 -2.61
C LEU A 192 15.51 1.32 -4.09
N ILE A 193 15.32 2.33 -4.93
CA ILE A 193 15.19 2.15 -6.38
C ILE A 193 16.45 1.50 -6.94
N GLU A 194 17.63 2.00 -6.58
CA GLU A 194 18.91 1.46 -7.04
C GLU A 194 19.13 0.03 -6.52
N GLU A 195 18.86 -0.22 -5.24
CA GLU A 195 19.02 -1.54 -4.62
C GLU A 195 18.12 -2.59 -5.27
N ILE A 196 16.82 -2.30 -5.37
CA ILE A 196 15.83 -3.26 -5.88
C ILE A 196 16.09 -3.58 -7.35
N MET A 197 16.44 -2.58 -8.16
CA MET A 197 16.75 -2.83 -9.57
C MET A 197 18.07 -3.57 -9.75
N GLY A 198 19.09 -3.24 -8.96
CA GLY A 198 20.35 -3.99 -8.95
C GLY A 198 20.14 -5.46 -8.61
N ASP A 199 19.34 -5.75 -7.59
CA ASP A 199 18.98 -7.11 -7.20
C ASP A 199 18.18 -7.83 -8.30
N HIS A 200 17.18 -7.15 -8.88
CA HIS A 200 16.36 -7.72 -9.95
C HIS A 200 17.18 -8.11 -11.18
N GLU A 201 18.11 -7.25 -11.60
CA GLU A 201 18.99 -7.51 -12.74
C GLU A 201 19.89 -8.73 -12.50
N MET A 202 20.44 -8.87 -11.29
CA MET A 202 21.26 -10.03 -10.93
C MET A 202 20.46 -11.34 -10.95
N LEU A 203 19.23 -11.32 -10.43
CA LEU A 203 18.34 -12.49 -10.43
C LEU A 203 17.87 -12.87 -11.85
N ALA A 204 17.56 -11.88 -12.68
CA ALA A 204 17.20 -12.10 -14.08
C ALA A 204 18.36 -12.67 -14.90
N ALA A 205 19.59 -12.24 -14.66
CA ALA A 205 20.78 -12.76 -15.32
C ALA A 205 21.06 -14.24 -14.99
N ASN A 206 20.70 -14.68 -13.78
CA ASN A 206 20.92 -16.05 -13.32
C ASN A 206 19.81 -17.03 -13.70
N ASN A 207 18.63 -16.52 -14.10
CA ASN A 207 17.49 -17.30 -14.57
C ASN A 207 17.14 -16.95 -16.03
N PRO A 208 17.91 -17.40 -17.03
CA PRO A 208 17.74 -17.03 -18.45
C PRO A 208 16.48 -17.59 -19.12
N SER A 209 15.50 -18.09 -18.36
CA SER A 209 14.27 -18.72 -18.85
C SER A 209 13.04 -17.83 -18.65
N SER A 210 13.09 -16.57 -19.08
CA SER A 210 11.90 -15.71 -19.32
C SER A 210 12.35 -14.44 -20.02
N ALA A 211 12.63 -14.55 -21.32
CA ALA A 211 12.76 -13.42 -22.25
C ALA A 211 11.73 -13.61 -23.37
#